data_AF-A0A9D1JFA6-F1
#
_entry.id   AF-A0A9D1JFA6-F1
#
_cell.length_a   1.000
_cell.length_b   1.000
_cell.length_c   1.000
_cell.angle_alpha   90.00
_cell.angle_beta   90.00
_cell.angle_gamma   90.00
#
_symmetry.space_group_name_H-M   'P 1'
#
loop_
_entity.id
_entity.type
_entity.pdbx_description
1 polymer ?
#
loop_
_entity_poly.entity_id
_entity_poly.type
_entity_poly.pdbx_seq_one_letter_code
_entity_poly.pdbx_strand_id
1 'polypeptide(L)'
;MAFESYEKVVGTVQEISRGDSCCTQMLSLMTEGGLVHVILSPETRVIDSVRIRRGMRIAAFYDVNLPTPTVFPPRYRAELITSLRRDQNVVLEYFDANLLAEDNSLQLNLSPLTNVVTANGQRYTCNPGNMELLVYYTITTFSIPPQTTPQKIVVMCPE
;
A
#
# COMPACT_ATOMS: atom_id res chain seq x y z
N MET A 1 -0.76 -5.75 -15.54
CA MET A 1 -1.93 -5.20 -14.78
C MET A 1 -1.63 -3.75 -14.37
N ALA A 2 -2.54 -3.00 -13.76
CA ALA A 2 -2.32 -1.55 -13.54
C ALA A 2 -1.24 -1.27 -12.47
N PHE A 3 -1.03 -2.18 -11.52
CA PHE A 3 -0.05 -2.02 -10.43
C PHE A 3 1.15 -2.97 -10.49
N GLU A 4 1.37 -3.68 -11.59
CA GLU A 4 2.41 -4.71 -11.72
C GLU A 4 3.84 -4.18 -11.50
N SER A 5 4.09 -2.91 -11.80
CA SER A 5 5.40 -2.27 -11.61
C SER A 5 5.54 -1.55 -10.27
N TYR A 6 4.56 -1.69 -9.37
CA TYR A 6 4.57 -0.95 -8.12
C TYR A 6 5.37 -1.70 -7.08
N GLU A 7 6.40 -1.04 -6.56
CA GLU A 7 7.12 -1.48 -5.37
C GLU A 7 6.68 -0.66 -4.16
N LYS A 8 6.96 -1.15 -2.95
CA LYS A 8 6.59 -0.46 -1.72
C LYS A 8 7.77 -0.20 -0.80
N VAL A 9 7.73 0.95 -0.13
CA VAL A 9 8.58 1.26 1.01
C VAL A 9 7.72 1.43 2.25
N VAL A 10 8.10 0.76 3.34
CA VAL A 10 7.40 0.82 4.63
C VAL A 10 8.29 1.50 5.66
N GLY A 11 7.75 2.50 6.34
CA GLY A 11 8.51 3.25 7.33
C GLY A 11 7.67 4.14 8.23
N THR A 12 8.32 4.73 9.22
CA THR A 12 7.70 5.69 10.14
C THR A 12 8.03 7.12 9.71
N VAL A 13 7.02 7.98 9.61
CA VAL A 13 7.19 9.38 9.23
C VAL A 13 7.95 10.13 10.33
N GLN A 14 9.17 10.57 10.04
CA GLN A 14 10.00 11.37 10.95
C GLN A 14 9.74 12.86 10.80
N GLU A 15 9.59 13.31 9.56
CA GLU A 15 9.42 14.71 9.18
C GLU A 15 8.51 14.83 7.97
N ILE A 16 7.78 15.95 7.91
CA ILE A 16 6.98 16.36 6.75
C ILE A 16 7.42 17.77 6.43
N SER A 17 8.00 17.96 5.25
CA SER A 17 8.37 19.28 4.74
C SER A 17 7.57 19.60 3.48
N ARG A 18 7.52 20.88 3.13
CA ARG A 18 6.94 21.32 1.86
C ARG A 18 7.85 20.88 0.71
N GLY A 19 7.25 20.41 -0.39
CA GLY A 19 7.96 20.15 -1.63
C GLY A 19 8.13 21.42 -2.48
N ASP A 20 8.27 21.25 -3.79
CA ASP A 20 8.49 22.37 -4.72
C ASP A 20 7.27 23.31 -4.86
N SER A 21 6.07 22.87 -4.49
CA SER A 21 4.83 23.64 -4.59
C SER A 21 4.03 23.64 -3.28
N CYS A 22 2.90 24.37 -3.23
CA CYS A 22 1.98 24.29 -2.09
C CYS A 22 1.28 22.93 -1.98
N CYS A 23 1.18 22.20 -3.09
CA CYS A 23 0.41 20.96 -3.17
C CYS A 23 1.30 19.72 -3.13
N THR A 24 2.61 19.89 -3.02
CA THR A 24 3.57 18.79 -2.85
C THR A 24 4.17 18.82 -1.46
N GLN A 25 4.35 17.64 -0.88
CA GLN A 25 5.01 17.45 0.41
C GLN A 25 6.10 16.39 0.26
N MET A 26 7.17 16.54 1.03
CA MET A 26 8.22 15.54 1.16
C MET A 26 8.12 14.90 2.53
N LEU A 27 7.94 13.58 2.55
CA LEU A 27 7.86 12.76 3.74
C LEU A 27 9.22 12.10 3.96
N SER A 28 9.85 12.36 5.10
CA SER A 28 11.07 11.65 5.51
C SER A 28 10.66 10.41 6.30
N LEU A 29 10.88 9.22 5.74
CA LEU A 29 10.54 7.95 6.34
C LEU A 29 11.78 7.27 6.92
N MET A 30 11.68 6.84 8.18
CA MET A 30 12.63 5.88 8.74
C MET A 30 12.14 4.47 8.44
N THR A 31 12.89 3.76 7.60
CA THR A 31 12.62 2.37 7.19
C THR A 31 13.64 1.43 7.84
N GLU A 32 13.47 0.13 7.68
CA GLU A 32 14.47 -0.86 8.14
C GLU A 32 15.80 -0.72 7.37
N GLY A 33 15.75 -0.31 6.10
CA GLY A 33 16.93 -0.07 5.25
C GLY A 33 17.54 1.33 5.40
N GLY A 34 17.03 2.16 6.31
CA GLY A 34 17.49 3.53 6.55
C GLY A 34 16.48 4.61 6.15
N LEU A 35 16.98 5.83 6.03
CA LEU A 35 16.16 7.00 5.67
C LEU A 35 15.81 6.98 4.18
N VAL A 36 14.55 7.29 3.88
CA VAL A 36 14.02 7.42 2.51
C VAL A 36 13.12 8.66 2.45
N HIS A 37 13.14 9.38 1.34
CA HIS A 37 12.20 10.45 1.08
C HIS A 37 11.10 10.00 0.12
N VAL A 38 9.85 10.30 0.48
CA VAL A 38 8.68 10.03 -0.35
C VAL A 38 8.02 11.35 -0.71
N ILE A 39 7.82 11.60 -2.00
CA ILE A 39 7.12 12.77 -2.53
C ILE A 39 5.63 12.44 -2.58
N LEU A 40 4.83 13.20 -1.83
CA LEU A 40 3.38 13.21 -1.86
C LEU A 40 2.94 14.35 -2.79
N SER A 41 2.30 14.03 -3.91
CA SER A 41 1.77 14.99 -4.88
C SER A 41 0.23 14.98 -4.90
N PRO A 42 -0.43 15.92 -5.61
CA PRO A 42 -1.89 15.93 -5.76
C PRO A 42 -2.46 14.64 -6.37
N GLU A 43 -1.67 13.94 -7.16
CA GLU A 43 -2.02 12.71 -7.87
C GLU A 43 -1.85 11.47 -6.99
N THR A 44 -1.06 11.57 -5.90
CA THR A 44 -0.86 10.45 -4.98
C THR A 44 -2.17 10.04 -4.31
N ARG A 45 -2.58 8.79 -4.51
CA ARG A 45 -3.78 8.23 -3.89
C ARG A 45 -3.53 7.91 -2.42
N VAL A 46 -4.11 8.69 -1.51
CA VAL A 46 -4.06 8.38 -0.07
C VAL A 46 -5.32 7.61 0.33
N ILE A 47 -5.13 6.36 0.77
CA ILE A 47 -6.24 5.49 1.19
C ILE A 47 -6.98 6.10 2.38
N ASP A 48 -8.32 6.04 2.32
CA ASP A 48 -9.25 6.64 3.27
C ASP A 48 -9.08 8.18 3.44
N SER A 49 -8.36 8.84 2.52
CA SER A 49 -8.05 10.27 2.56
C SER A 49 -7.49 10.74 3.92
N VAL A 50 -6.75 9.87 4.60
CA VAL A 50 -6.21 10.15 5.93
C VAL A 50 -5.11 11.19 5.85
N ARG A 51 -5.16 12.19 6.75
CA ARG A 51 -4.06 13.15 6.90
C ARG A 51 -2.83 12.47 7.52
N ILE A 52 -1.73 12.41 6.77
CA ILE A 52 -0.43 11.90 7.22
C ILE A 52 0.18 12.83 8.28
N ARG A 53 0.80 12.24 9.31
CA ARG A 53 1.41 12.94 10.46
C ARG A 53 2.71 12.27 10.87
N ARG A 54 3.59 13.04 11.52
CA ARG A 54 4.81 12.52 12.16
C ARG A 54 4.44 11.41 13.16
N GLY A 55 5.25 10.36 13.19
CA GLY A 55 5.04 9.16 14.01
C GLY A 55 4.12 8.10 13.40
N MET A 56 3.43 8.39 12.28
CA MET A 56 2.64 7.37 11.60
C MET A 56 3.54 6.38 10.85
N ARG A 57 3.20 5.08 10.95
CA ARG A 57 3.77 4.05 10.08
C ARG A 57 2.94 3.98 8.80
N ILE A 58 3.59 4.11 7.65
CA ILE A 58 2.92 4.10 6.35
C ILE A 58 3.61 3.12 5.40
N ALA A 59 2.87 2.66 4.40
CA ALA A 59 3.43 2.09 3.19
C ALA A 59 3.19 3.06 2.04
N ALA A 60 4.25 3.41 1.32
CA ALA A 60 4.18 4.18 0.09
C ALA A 60 4.54 3.28 -1.07
N PHE A 61 3.64 3.18 -2.03
CA PHE A 61 3.83 2.46 -3.29
C PHE A 61 4.27 3.44 -4.36
N TYR A 62 5.28 3.05 -5.14
CA TYR A 62 5.86 3.84 -6.21
C TYR A 62 6.08 2.95 -7.44
N ASP A 63 5.94 3.52 -8.62
CA ASP A 63 6.21 2.82 -9.88
C ASP A 63 7.72 2.79 -10.16
N VAL A 64 8.28 1.58 -10.30
CA VAL A 64 9.72 1.40 -10.60
C VAL A 64 10.09 1.78 -12.03
N ASN A 65 9.11 1.86 -12.93
CA ASN A 65 9.32 2.28 -14.31
C ASN A 65 9.52 3.80 -14.43
N LEU A 66 9.16 4.56 -13.40
CA LEU A 66 9.41 6.00 -13.36
C LEU A 66 10.87 6.27 -12.96
N PRO A 67 11.55 7.23 -13.61
CA PRO A 67 12.94 7.53 -13.33
C PRO A 67 13.11 8.00 -11.89
N THR A 68 13.85 7.23 -11.09
CA THR A 68 14.25 7.59 -9.73
C THR A 68 15.66 8.18 -9.74
N PRO A 69 15.88 9.39 -9.21
CA PRO A 69 17.22 9.98 -9.14
C PRO A 69 18.14 9.16 -8.23
N THR A 70 19.36 8.88 -8.66
CA THR A 70 20.41 8.22 -7.85
C THR A 70 21.03 9.17 -6.81
N VAL A 71 20.19 9.77 -5.97
CA VAL A 71 20.58 10.70 -4.90
C VAL A 71 20.33 10.05 -3.55
N PHE A 72 21.24 10.24 -2.58
CA PHE A 72 21.06 9.76 -1.21
C PHE A 72 20.58 10.90 -0.29
N PRO A 73 19.55 10.69 0.56
CA PRO A 73 18.71 9.50 0.64
C PRO A 73 17.84 9.29 -0.62
N PRO A 74 17.47 8.03 -0.95
CA PRO A 74 16.60 7.73 -2.09
C PRO A 74 15.30 8.55 -2.05
N ARG A 75 14.83 8.96 -3.22
CA ARG A 75 13.59 9.73 -3.39
C ARG A 75 12.61 8.98 -4.28
N TYR A 76 11.44 8.65 -3.75
CA TYR A 76 10.37 7.98 -4.50
C TYR A 76 9.16 8.89 -4.64
N ARG A 77 8.58 8.95 -5.83
CA ARG A 77 7.26 9.56 -6.04
C ARG A 77 6.22 8.51 -5.67
N ALA A 78 5.36 8.82 -4.69
CA ALA A 78 4.31 7.90 -4.32
C ALA A 78 3.13 8.00 -5.28
N GLU A 79 2.71 6.84 -5.78
CA GLU A 79 1.45 6.69 -6.52
C GLU A 79 0.30 6.37 -5.55
N LEU A 80 0.60 5.60 -4.49
CA LEU A 80 -0.37 5.26 -3.45
C LEU A 80 0.27 5.28 -2.06
N ILE A 81 -0.43 5.84 -1.08
CA ILE A 81 -0.02 5.80 0.33
C ILE A 81 -1.13 5.25 1.20
N THR A 82 -0.76 4.38 2.13
CA THR A 82 -1.66 3.92 3.19
C THR A 82 -0.99 3.91 4.56
N SER A 83 -1.79 4.11 5.61
CA SER A 83 -1.36 3.98 7.00
C SER A 83 -1.43 2.54 7.47
N LEU A 84 -0.44 2.10 8.23
CA LEU A 84 -0.38 0.78 8.84
C LEU A 84 -0.51 0.86 10.35
N ARG A 85 -1.26 -0.09 10.91
CA ARG A 85 -1.27 -0.34 12.36
C ARG A 85 0.00 -1.09 12.78
N ARG A 86 0.18 -1.23 14.10
CA ARG A 86 1.25 -2.04 14.68
C ARG A 86 1.17 -3.47 14.14
N ASP A 87 2.32 -4.02 13.75
CA ASP A 87 2.49 -5.39 13.23
C ASP A 87 1.63 -5.72 11.99
N GLN A 88 1.07 -4.70 11.34
CA GLN A 88 0.28 -4.85 10.14
C GLN A 88 1.19 -4.78 8.91
N ASN A 89 0.99 -5.74 8.03
CA ASN A 89 1.56 -5.80 6.69
C ASN A 89 0.50 -5.40 5.67
N VAL A 90 0.97 -4.95 4.51
CA VAL A 90 0.11 -4.64 3.37
C VAL A 90 0.74 -5.16 2.09
N VAL A 91 -0.09 -5.69 1.19
CA VAL A 91 0.31 -6.06 -0.18
C VAL A 91 -0.69 -5.45 -1.15
N LEU A 92 -0.20 -5.03 -2.31
CA LEU A 92 -0.99 -4.59 -3.45
C LEU A 92 -0.67 -5.56 -4.57
N GLU A 93 -1.64 -6.39 -4.96
CA GLU A 93 -1.43 -7.43 -5.97
C GLU A 93 -2.75 -7.78 -6.65
N TYR A 94 -2.69 -8.41 -7.82
CA TYR A 94 -3.87 -9.05 -8.40
C TYR A 94 -4.16 -10.39 -7.75
N PHE A 95 -5.43 -10.62 -7.44
CA PHE A 95 -5.92 -11.87 -6.87
C PHE A 95 -6.93 -12.52 -7.80
N ASP A 96 -6.73 -13.81 -8.09
CA ASP A 96 -7.61 -14.60 -8.96
C ASP A 96 -8.99 -14.89 -8.33
N ALA A 97 -9.81 -15.70 -9.01
CA ALA A 97 -11.13 -16.10 -8.51
C ALA A 97 -11.09 -16.87 -7.18
N ASN A 98 -9.95 -17.50 -6.85
CA ASN A 98 -9.70 -18.24 -5.61
C ASN A 98 -8.97 -17.41 -4.56
N LEU A 99 -8.81 -16.11 -4.80
CA LEU A 99 -8.07 -15.18 -3.96
C LEU A 99 -6.62 -15.62 -3.73
N LEU A 100 -6.00 -16.18 -4.76
CA LEU A 100 -4.57 -16.42 -4.84
C LEU A 100 -3.91 -15.24 -5.57
N ALA A 101 -2.86 -14.68 -4.97
CA ALA A 101 -2.04 -13.64 -5.59
C ALA A 101 -1.40 -14.16 -6.88
N GLU A 102 -1.29 -13.32 -7.92
CA GLU A 102 -0.75 -13.69 -9.23
C GLU A 102 0.67 -14.29 -9.15
N ASP A 103 1.51 -13.75 -8.27
CA ASP A 103 2.88 -14.19 -8.02
C ASP A 103 2.98 -15.43 -7.11
N ASN A 104 1.85 -16.00 -6.69
CA ASN A 104 1.73 -17.08 -5.70
C ASN A 104 2.33 -16.73 -4.31
N SER A 105 2.48 -15.46 -3.97
CA SER A 105 3.06 -15.05 -2.68
C SER A 105 2.10 -15.19 -1.50
N LEU A 106 0.79 -15.15 -1.76
CA LEU A 106 -0.22 -15.09 -0.71
C LEU A 106 -1.58 -15.62 -1.19
N GLN A 107 -2.25 -16.41 -0.36
CA GLN A 107 -3.65 -16.76 -0.54
C GLN A 107 -4.53 -16.24 0.60
N LEU A 108 -5.70 -15.68 0.24
CA LEU A 108 -6.61 -15.06 1.19
C LEU A 108 -7.76 -15.99 1.56
N ASN A 109 -7.97 -16.14 2.87
CA ASN A 109 -9.12 -16.83 3.44
C ASN A 109 -10.03 -15.80 4.10
N LEU A 110 -11.08 -15.36 3.39
CA LEU A 110 -12.01 -14.35 3.89
C LEU A 110 -12.78 -14.85 5.12
N SER A 111 -12.89 -13.99 6.12
CA SER A 111 -13.79 -14.20 7.25
C SER A 111 -14.96 -13.23 7.20
N PRO A 112 -16.08 -13.49 7.91
CA PRO A 112 -17.15 -12.51 8.06
C PRO A 112 -16.72 -11.17 8.68
N LEU A 113 -15.55 -11.13 9.34
CA LEU A 113 -14.98 -9.94 9.96
C LEU A 113 -14.02 -9.18 9.03
N THR A 114 -13.68 -9.74 7.87
CA THR A 114 -12.82 -9.07 6.89
C THR A 114 -13.57 -7.85 6.33
N ASN A 115 -13.03 -6.65 6.57
CA ASN A 115 -13.64 -5.42 6.07
C ASN A 115 -13.25 -5.19 4.60
N VAL A 116 -14.17 -5.42 3.68
CA VAL A 116 -13.95 -5.21 2.24
C VAL A 116 -14.58 -3.88 1.82
N VAL A 117 -13.75 -2.98 1.29
CA VAL A 117 -14.14 -1.63 0.89
C VAL A 117 -13.55 -1.26 -0.47
N THR A 118 -14.12 -0.26 -1.12
CA THR A 118 -13.49 0.41 -2.26
C THR A 118 -12.42 1.38 -1.77
N ALA A 119 -11.57 1.85 -2.67
CA ALA A 119 -10.49 2.77 -2.31
C ALA A 119 -10.93 4.19 -1.89
N ASN A 120 -12.20 4.58 -2.13
CA ASN A 120 -12.83 5.76 -1.51
C ASN A 120 -13.55 5.45 -0.18
N GLY A 121 -13.33 4.26 0.40
CA GLY A 121 -13.82 3.88 1.72
C GLY A 121 -15.27 3.40 1.78
N GLN A 122 -15.95 3.22 0.64
CA GLN A 122 -17.32 2.70 0.61
C GLN A 122 -17.33 1.19 0.80
N ARG A 123 -18.42 0.66 1.38
CA ARG A 123 -18.57 -0.78 1.55
C ARG A 123 -18.63 -1.47 0.19
N TYR A 124 -17.85 -2.54 0.03
CA TYR A 124 -17.88 -3.38 -1.15
C TYR A 124 -18.66 -4.67 -0.83
N THR A 125 -19.68 -4.99 -1.63
CA THR A 125 -20.62 -6.09 -1.36
C THR A 125 -20.51 -7.26 -2.34
N CYS A 126 -19.64 -7.17 -3.33
CA CYS A 126 -19.40 -8.24 -4.31
C CYS A 126 -18.24 -9.14 -3.86
N ASN A 127 -17.96 -10.20 -4.63
CA ASN A 127 -16.77 -11.01 -4.44
C ASN A 127 -15.53 -10.22 -4.91
N PRO A 128 -14.46 -10.07 -4.08
CA PRO A 128 -13.25 -9.35 -4.45
C PRO A 128 -12.28 -10.14 -5.34
N GLY A 129 -12.60 -11.37 -5.75
CA GLY A 129 -11.75 -12.15 -6.66
C GLY A 129 -11.72 -11.60 -8.09
N ASN A 130 -10.65 -11.94 -8.83
CA ASN A 130 -10.31 -11.38 -10.15
C ASN A 130 -10.16 -9.85 -10.13
N MET A 131 -9.52 -9.31 -9.10
CA MET A 131 -9.32 -7.87 -8.94
C MET A 131 -7.95 -7.57 -8.35
N GLU A 132 -7.48 -6.34 -8.56
CA GLU A 132 -6.35 -5.79 -7.83
C GLU A 132 -6.79 -5.37 -6.42
N LEU A 133 -6.12 -5.92 -5.42
CA LEU A 133 -6.48 -5.75 -4.02
C LEU A 133 -5.30 -5.19 -3.23
N LEU A 134 -5.59 -4.16 -2.43
CA LEU A 134 -4.70 -3.73 -1.36
C LEU A 134 -5.15 -4.39 -0.05
N VAL A 135 -4.40 -5.40 0.37
CA VAL A 135 -4.75 -6.33 1.43
C VAL A 135 -3.94 -6.04 2.68
N TYR A 136 -4.63 -5.87 3.81
CA TYR A 136 -4.02 -5.62 5.12
C TYR A 136 -4.14 -6.87 5.98
N TYR A 137 -3.02 -7.37 6.47
CA TYR A 137 -2.93 -8.59 7.26
C TYR A 137 -1.85 -8.46 8.33
N THR A 138 -1.75 -9.42 9.24
CA THR A 138 -0.75 -9.40 10.33
C THR A 138 0.12 -10.64 10.28
N ILE A 139 -0.51 -11.81 10.33
CA ILE A 139 0.16 -13.11 10.31
C ILE A 139 -0.25 -13.92 9.08
N THR A 140 0.62 -14.84 8.68
CA THR A 140 0.38 -15.83 7.63
C THR A 140 0.64 -17.23 8.20
N THR A 141 0.07 -18.26 7.57
CA THR A 141 0.43 -19.65 7.83
C THR A 141 1.80 -19.99 7.24
N PHE A 142 2.36 -21.13 7.64
CA PHE A 142 3.59 -21.70 7.05
C PHE A 142 3.32 -22.57 5.80
N SER A 143 2.12 -22.54 5.23
CA SER A 143 1.81 -23.28 4.00
C SER A 143 2.53 -22.68 2.79
N ILE A 144 2.55 -23.42 1.69
CA ILE A 144 3.05 -22.92 0.40
C ILE A 144 1.90 -23.05 -0.61
N PRO A 145 1.30 -21.93 -1.08
CA PRO A 145 1.59 -20.56 -0.67
C PRO A 145 1.16 -20.25 0.78
N PRO A 146 1.76 -19.23 1.43
CA PRO A 146 1.30 -18.74 2.72
C PRO A 146 -0.16 -18.28 2.64
N GLN A 147 -0.94 -18.54 3.68
CA GLN A 147 -2.35 -18.16 3.74
C GLN A 147 -2.60 -17.16 4.87
N THR A 148 -3.53 -16.23 4.68
CA THR A 148 -3.94 -15.28 5.73
C THR A 148 -5.43 -15.00 5.72
N THR A 149 -5.98 -14.65 6.88
CA THR A 149 -7.29 -14.01 6.98
C THR A 149 -7.08 -12.50 7.12
N PRO A 150 -7.36 -11.72 6.05
CA PRO A 150 -7.07 -10.30 6.07
C PRO A 150 -8.04 -9.54 6.98
N GLN A 151 -7.52 -8.46 7.58
CA GLN A 151 -8.30 -7.55 8.42
C GLN A 151 -9.11 -6.56 7.57
N LYS A 152 -8.49 -6.07 6.49
CA LYS A 152 -9.10 -5.14 5.53
C LYS A 152 -8.66 -5.51 4.12
N ILE A 153 -9.57 -5.40 3.18
CA ILE A 153 -9.28 -5.43 1.75
C ILE A 153 -9.80 -4.13 1.16
N VAL A 154 -8.95 -3.45 0.41
CA VAL A 154 -9.35 -2.32 -0.43
C VAL A 154 -9.32 -2.79 -1.88
N VAL A 155 -10.49 -2.84 -2.51
CA VAL A 155 -10.66 -3.22 -3.91
C VAL A 155 -10.29 -2.02 -4.80
N MET A 156 -9.32 -2.21 -5.68
CA MET A 156 -8.98 -1.23 -6.72
C MET A 156 -9.91 -1.43 -7.90
N CYS A 157 -11.12 -0.86 -7.80
CA CYS A 157 -12.05 -0.87 -8.92
C CYS A 157 -11.42 -0.15 -10.13
N PRO A 158 -11.47 -0.75 -11.33
CA PRO A 158 -11.09 -0.06 -12.55
C PRO A 158 -12.01 1.15 -12.77
N GLU A 159 -11.47 2.19 -13.40
CA GLU A 159 -12.24 3.37 -13.83
C GLU A 159 -13.15 3.05 -15.01
#